data_AF-A0A6I9YFJ6-F1
#
_entry.id   AF-A0A6I9YFJ6-F1
#
_cell.length_a   1.000
_cell.length_b   1.000
_cell.length_c   1.000
_cell.angle_alpha   90.00
_cell.angle_beta   90.00
_cell.angle_gamma   90.00
#
_symmetry.space_group_name_H-M   'P 1'
#
loop_
_entity.id
_entity.type
_entity.pdbx_description
1 polymer ?
#
loop_
_entity_poly.entity_id
_entity_poly.type
_entity_poly.pdbx_seq_one_letter_code
_entity_poly.pdbx_strand_id
1 'polypeptide(L)'
;MMISLGNINSLSEVPSGASLCRKLFGAWTFCVPYLFLLLSPQVVFGKKLPAFSTIILSQLQHEKKYDIYFTDGKIYALYRKLLQHECPLCTDSRAFPTIVDLEQHMRKQHELFCGKLCGKHLKIFTYERKWYSRKDLARHRIHGDPDDTSHRGHPLCKFCDERYLDNDELLKHLRRDHYFCHFCDSDGAQEYYRSVTPADP
;
A
#
# COMPACT_ATOMS: atom_id res chain seq x y z
N MET A 1 14.87 -5.15 -16.13
CA MET A 1 14.20 -6.39 -15.66
C MET A 1 13.03 -6.67 -16.60
N MET A 2 12.89 -7.91 -17.07
CA MET A 2 11.76 -8.33 -17.92
C MET A 2 10.71 -9.04 -17.09
N ILE A 3 9.45 -8.62 -17.19
CA ILE A 3 8.34 -9.34 -16.57
C ILE A 3 7.48 -9.86 -17.71
N SER A 4 7.72 -11.12 -18.08
CA SER A 4 6.88 -11.83 -19.05
C SER A 4 5.58 -12.20 -18.36
N LEU A 5 4.49 -11.53 -18.75
CA LEU A 5 3.14 -11.79 -18.25
C LEU A 5 2.57 -13.03 -18.96
N GLY A 6 3.20 -14.19 -18.74
CA GLY A 6 2.76 -15.46 -19.30
C GLY A 6 1.41 -15.85 -18.72
N ASN A 7 0.36 -15.79 -19.55
CA ASN A 7 -1.02 -16.19 -19.23
C ASN A 7 -1.57 -15.69 -17.88
N ILE A 8 -1.63 -14.37 -17.71
CA ILE A 8 -2.41 -13.77 -16.64
C ILE A 8 -3.89 -13.82 -17.04
N ASN A 9 -4.60 -14.86 -16.59
CA ASN A 9 -6.05 -14.96 -16.73
C ASN A 9 -6.80 -14.34 -15.53
N SER A 10 -6.10 -13.76 -14.54
CA SER A 10 -6.69 -13.16 -13.34
C SER A 10 -6.05 -11.82 -12.93
N LEU A 11 -6.92 -10.85 -12.62
CA LEU A 11 -6.63 -9.42 -12.40
C LEU A 11 -5.96 -9.09 -11.04
N SER A 12 -5.49 -10.09 -10.30
CA SER A 12 -4.83 -9.95 -8.99
C SER A 12 -3.30 -10.04 -9.03
N GLU A 13 -2.71 -10.29 -10.21
CA GLU A 13 -1.26 -10.57 -10.35
C GLU A 13 -0.46 -9.39 -10.92
N VAL A 14 -1.05 -8.20 -11.08
CA VAL A 14 -0.29 -6.99 -11.44
C VAL A 14 0.13 -6.31 -10.14
N PRO A 15 1.39 -6.42 -9.70
CA PRO A 15 1.81 -5.73 -8.50
C PRO A 15 1.75 -4.23 -8.77
N SER A 16 1.02 -3.51 -7.91
CA SER A 16 1.25 -2.09 -7.65
C SER A 16 2.76 -1.84 -7.71
N GLY A 17 3.24 -0.94 -8.56
CA GLY A 17 4.68 -0.77 -8.82
C GLY A 17 5.53 -0.52 -7.56
N ALA A 18 4.88 -0.16 -6.43
CA ALA A 18 5.51 0.00 -5.11
C ALA A 18 5.58 -1.30 -4.26
N SER A 19 4.90 -2.38 -4.67
CA SER A 19 4.85 -3.71 -4.04
C SER A 19 5.87 -4.66 -4.67
N LEU A 20 6.11 -4.58 -5.99
CA LEU A 20 7.06 -5.46 -6.68
C LEU A 20 8.51 -5.26 -6.21
N CYS A 21 8.92 -4.02 -5.92
CA CYS A 21 10.26 -3.75 -5.39
C CYS A 21 10.45 -4.22 -3.93
N ARG A 22 9.38 -4.34 -3.13
CA ARG A 22 9.48 -4.72 -1.71
C ARG A 22 9.58 -6.23 -1.48
N LYS A 23 9.00 -7.05 -2.36
CA LYS A 23 9.09 -8.53 -2.26
C LYS A 23 10.38 -9.12 -2.83
N LEU A 24 11.10 -8.41 -3.70
CA LEU A 24 12.33 -8.90 -4.34
C LEU A 24 13.63 -8.41 -3.71
N PHE A 25 13.62 -7.28 -3.00
CA PHE A 25 14.81 -6.70 -2.37
C PHE A 25 14.68 -6.73 -0.84
N GLY A 26 14.82 -7.93 -0.26
CA GLY A 26 15.09 -8.06 1.17
C GLY A 26 16.41 -7.35 1.52
N ALA A 27 16.39 -6.58 2.61
CA ALA A 27 17.50 -5.96 3.34
C ALA A 27 18.90 -6.00 2.66
N TRP A 28 19.36 -4.86 2.12
CA TRP A 28 20.78 -4.64 1.84
C TRP A 28 21.33 -3.59 2.81
N THR A 29 21.49 -3.97 4.07
CA THR A 29 22.59 -3.45 4.88
C THR A 29 23.81 -4.29 4.54
N PHE A 30 24.76 -3.73 3.77
CA PHE A 30 26.19 -3.69 4.08
C PHE A 30 26.95 -3.05 2.91
N CYS A 31 27.85 -2.16 3.30
CA CYS A 31 28.58 -1.18 2.50
C CYS A 31 29.65 -1.82 1.61
N VAL A 32 29.69 -1.48 0.31
CA VAL A 32 30.92 -1.48 -0.51
C VAL A 32 30.93 -0.20 -1.36
N PRO A 33 32.02 0.59 -1.43
CA PRO A 33 31.95 2.01 -1.80
C PRO A 33 32.14 2.33 -3.30
N TYR A 34 32.08 1.35 -4.20
CA TYR A 34 32.46 1.55 -5.61
C TYR A 34 31.52 0.84 -6.61
N LEU A 35 30.20 1.08 -6.56
CA LEU A 35 29.34 0.81 -7.73
C LEU A 35 27.93 1.44 -7.66
N PHE A 36 27.78 2.61 -7.03
CA PHE A 36 26.45 3.22 -6.85
C PHE A 36 25.94 4.01 -8.10
N LEU A 37 26.49 3.71 -9.30
CA LEU A 37 26.30 4.54 -10.50
C LEU A 37 25.71 3.83 -11.72
N LEU A 38 25.19 2.60 -11.62
CA LEU A 38 24.63 1.92 -12.79
C LEU A 38 23.20 1.42 -12.58
N LEU A 39 22.33 2.05 -13.39
CA LEU A 39 21.11 1.53 -13.98
C LEU A 39 19.90 1.50 -13.05
N SER A 40 19.07 2.55 -13.15
CA SER A 40 17.63 2.39 -12.95
C SER A 40 17.20 1.14 -13.73
N PRO A 41 16.68 0.09 -13.07
CA PRO A 41 16.33 -1.13 -13.77
C PRO A 41 15.12 -0.84 -14.65
N GLN A 42 15.35 -0.61 -15.94
CA GLN A 42 14.29 -0.40 -16.92
C GLN A 42 13.36 -1.63 -16.91
N VAL A 43 12.07 -1.40 -16.72
CA VAL A 43 11.05 -2.46 -16.62
C VAL A 43 10.22 -2.48 -17.91
N VAL A 44 10.15 -3.66 -18.54
CA VAL A 44 9.36 -3.88 -19.75
C VAL A 44 8.25 -4.90 -19.47
N PHE A 45 7.00 -4.52 -19.74
CA PHE A 45 5.83 -5.40 -19.67
C PHE A 45 5.38 -5.85 -21.06
N GLY A 46 5.15 -7.16 -21.20
CA GLY A 46 4.67 -7.77 -22.44
C GLY A 46 4.16 -9.20 -22.22
N LYS A 47 3.27 -9.66 -23.13
CA LYS A 47 2.73 -11.03 -23.11
C LYS A 47 3.77 -12.07 -23.55
N LYS A 48 4.56 -11.75 -24.57
CA LYS A 48 5.70 -12.52 -25.04
C LYS A 48 6.84 -11.55 -25.26
N LEU A 49 7.90 -11.68 -24.47
CA LEU A 49 9.07 -10.81 -24.56
C LEU A 49 10.20 -11.56 -25.26
N PRO A 50 10.84 -10.96 -26.29
CA PRO A 50 12.13 -11.45 -26.78
C PRO A 50 13.21 -11.19 -25.72
N ALA A 51 14.47 -11.55 -25.99
CA ALA A 51 15.58 -11.23 -25.09
C ALA A 51 15.67 -9.72 -24.84
N PHE A 52 16.03 -9.31 -23.62
CA PHE A 52 16.09 -7.88 -23.26
C PHE A 52 17.01 -7.07 -24.16
N SER A 53 18.12 -7.67 -24.58
CA SER A 53 19.09 -7.05 -25.49
C SER A 53 18.52 -6.70 -26.86
N THR A 54 17.43 -7.35 -27.30
CA THR A 54 16.82 -7.09 -28.61
C THR A 54 15.64 -6.11 -28.53
N ILE A 55 15.23 -5.68 -27.33
CA ILE A 55 14.15 -4.73 -27.17
C ILE A 55 14.66 -3.30 -27.37
N ILE A 56 14.15 -2.65 -28.41
CA ILE A 56 14.40 -1.24 -28.67
C ILE A 56 13.39 -0.40 -27.87
N LEU A 57 13.82 0.10 -26.72
CA LEU A 57 12.95 0.84 -25.78
C LEU A 57 12.34 2.11 -26.37
N SER A 58 13.03 2.77 -27.30
CA SER A 58 12.54 3.99 -27.95
C SER A 58 11.29 3.76 -28.83
N GLN A 59 11.03 2.51 -29.22
CA GLN A 59 9.85 2.13 -30.00
C GLN A 59 8.67 1.70 -29.12
N LEU A 60 8.87 1.60 -27.81
CA LEU A 60 7.85 1.14 -26.87
C LEU A 60 7.03 2.29 -26.30
N GLN A 61 5.80 1.98 -25.90
CA GLN A 61 4.98 2.90 -25.11
C GLN A 61 5.64 3.09 -23.73
N HIS A 62 5.77 4.35 -23.29
CA HIS A 62 6.54 4.70 -22.09
C HIS A 62 5.70 5.50 -21.10
N GLU A 63 5.55 4.95 -19.89
CA GLU A 63 5.03 5.67 -18.74
C GLU A 63 6.20 6.35 -18.01
N LYS A 64 6.39 7.63 -18.31
CA LYS A 64 7.53 8.44 -17.82
C LYS A 64 7.60 8.52 -16.30
N LYS A 65 6.45 8.53 -15.62
CA LYS A 65 6.39 8.73 -14.16
C LYS A 65 7.08 7.61 -13.39
N TYR A 66 7.01 6.39 -13.92
CA TYR A 66 7.53 5.20 -13.25
C TYR A 66 8.64 4.51 -14.06
N ASP A 67 9.02 5.11 -15.19
CA ASP A 67 9.99 4.58 -16.14
C ASP A 67 9.67 3.13 -16.60
N ILE A 68 8.40 2.93 -16.96
CA ILE A 68 7.86 1.62 -17.37
C ILE A 68 7.59 1.62 -18.87
N TYR A 69 8.05 0.57 -19.54
CA TYR A 69 7.86 0.37 -20.98
C TYR A 69 6.87 -0.77 -21.26
N PHE A 70 6.06 -0.60 -22.30
CA PHE A 70 5.03 -1.57 -22.69
C PHE A 70 5.20 -1.97 -24.15
N THR A 71 5.23 -3.29 -24.41
CA THR A 71 5.35 -3.82 -25.76
C THR A 71 4.04 -3.88 -26.53
N ASP A 72 2.91 -3.81 -25.83
CA ASP A 72 1.57 -3.92 -26.41
C ASP A 72 0.70 -2.76 -25.90
N GLY A 73 0.09 -2.02 -26.83
CA GLY A 73 -0.84 -0.94 -26.53
C GLY A 73 -2.04 -1.39 -25.69
N LYS A 74 -2.46 -2.66 -25.80
CA LYS A 74 -3.53 -3.23 -24.98
C LYS A 74 -3.12 -3.35 -23.51
N ILE A 75 -1.87 -3.77 -23.24
CA ILE A 75 -1.34 -3.86 -21.87
C ILE A 75 -1.19 -2.46 -21.29
N TYR A 76 -0.71 -1.51 -22.09
CA TYR A 76 -0.63 -0.11 -21.68
C TYR A 76 -2.01 0.46 -21.31
N ALA A 77 -3.04 0.19 -22.12
CA ALA A 77 -4.41 0.61 -21.84
C ALA A 77 -4.97 -0.02 -20.54
N LEU A 78 -4.72 -1.32 -20.31
CA LEU A 78 -5.11 -1.99 -19.06
C LEU A 78 -4.38 -1.41 -17.85
N TYR A 79 -3.08 -1.17 -17.96
CA TYR A 79 -2.28 -0.51 -16.93
C TYR A 79 -2.86 0.86 -16.57
N ARG A 80 -3.17 1.69 -17.57
CA ARG A 80 -3.80 3.00 -17.35
C ARG A 80 -5.16 2.87 -16.67
N LYS A 81 -5.95 1.85 -17.04
CA LYS A 81 -7.25 1.56 -16.41
C LYS A 81 -7.12 1.20 -14.93
N LEU A 82 -6.13 0.39 -14.55
CA LEU A 82 -5.89 0.01 -13.15
C LEU A 82 -5.56 1.22 -12.26
N LEU A 83 -4.96 2.27 -12.84
CA LEU A 83 -4.61 3.50 -12.13
C LEU A 83 -5.75 4.52 -12.05
N GLN A 84 -6.87 4.30 -12.75
CA GLN A 84 -8.01 5.21 -12.71
C GLN A 84 -8.74 5.14 -11.36
N HIS A 85 -9.24 6.30 -10.92
CA HIS A 85 -10.08 6.41 -9.75
C HIS A 85 -11.53 6.45 -10.21
N GLU A 86 -12.21 5.32 -10.29
CA GLU A 86 -13.61 5.25 -10.73
C GLU A 86 -14.52 4.87 -9.57
N CYS A 87 -15.76 5.39 -9.61
CA CYS A 87 -16.78 4.97 -8.68
C CYS A 87 -17.33 3.60 -9.11
N PRO A 88 -17.29 2.57 -8.25
CA PRO A 88 -17.80 1.24 -8.60
C PRO A 88 -19.34 1.17 -8.64
N LEU A 89 -20.03 2.19 -8.11
CA LEU A 89 -21.50 2.20 -7.99
C LEU A 89 -22.19 3.02 -9.08
N CYS A 90 -21.48 3.94 -9.72
CA CYS A 90 -22.01 4.76 -10.81
C CYS A 90 -21.61 4.17 -12.16
N THR A 91 -22.59 3.86 -13.01
CA THR A 91 -22.35 3.31 -14.36
C THR A 91 -21.71 4.30 -15.33
N ASP A 92 -21.96 5.61 -15.16
CA ASP A 92 -21.51 6.67 -16.08
C ASP A 92 -20.48 7.63 -15.47
N SER A 93 -19.89 7.28 -14.32
CA SER A 93 -18.91 8.16 -13.70
C SER A 93 -17.61 8.15 -14.50
N ARG A 94 -17.21 9.33 -14.98
CA ARG A 94 -15.83 9.54 -15.45
C ARG A 94 -14.86 9.25 -14.32
N ALA A 95 -13.64 8.83 -14.68
CA ALA A 95 -12.55 8.70 -13.72
C ALA A 95 -12.26 10.04 -13.03
N PHE A 96 -12.14 10.00 -11.70
CA PHE A 96 -11.76 11.12 -10.87
C PHE A 96 -10.26 11.41 -11.00
N PRO A 97 -9.83 12.68 -10.95
CA PRO A 97 -8.40 13.03 -11.05
C PRO A 97 -7.57 12.50 -9.89
N THR A 98 -8.14 12.48 -8.68
CA THR A 98 -7.46 12.01 -7.46
C THR A 98 -8.35 11.08 -6.65
N ILE A 99 -7.72 10.26 -5.81
CA ILE A 99 -8.43 9.42 -4.83
C ILE A 99 -9.24 10.26 -3.82
N VAL A 100 -8.79 11.47 -3.50
CA VAL A 100 -9.49 12.36 -2.57
C VAL A 100 -10.82 12.84 -3.16
N ASP A 101 -10.83 13.13 -4.47
CA ASP A 101 -12.06 13.50 -5.19
C ASP A 101 -13.05 12.32 -5.20
N LEU A 102 -12.56 11.10 -5.42
CA LEU A 102 -13.39 9.90 -5.34
C LEU A 102 -13.92 9.68 -3.91
N GLU A 103 -13.10 9.84 -2.87
CA GLU A 103 -13.54 9.74 -1.48
C GLU A 103 -14.61 10.77 -1.13
N GLN A 104 -14.50 11.99 -1.67
CA GLN A 104 -15.52 13.02 -1.51
C GLN A 104 -16.82 12.64 -2.24
N HIS A 105 -16.71 12.12 -3.47
CA HIS A 105 -17.86 11.64 -4.23
C HIS A 105 -18.58 10.50 -3.49
N MET A 106 -17.84 9.46 -3.06
CA MET A 106 -18.39 8.32 -2.34
C MET A 106 -19.10 8.73 -1.05
N ARG A 107 -18.54 9.70 -0.32
CA ARG A 107 -19.18 10.26 0.88
C ARG A 107 -20.48 10.98 0.54
N LYS A 108 -20.51 11.79 -0.51
CA LYS A 108 -21.66 12.66 -0.84
C LYS A 108 -22.80 11.92 -1.54
N GLN A 109 -22.48 10.98 -2.44
CA GLN A 109 -23.45 10.31 -3.30
C GLN A 109 -23.88 8.94 -2.77
N HIS A 110 -23.02 8.28 -1.99
CA HIS A 110 -23.26 6.90 -1.55
C HIS A 110 -23.23 6.74 -0.02
N GLU A 111 -22.90 7.80 0.72
CA GLU A 111 -22.69 7.74 2.18
C GLU A 111 -21.69 6.64 2.61
N LEU A 112 -20.72 6.37 1.73
CA LEU A 112 -19.68 5.37 1.93
C LEU A 112 -18.34 6.02 2.24
N PHE A 113 -17.55 5.31 3.04
CA PHE A 113 -16.29 5.80 3.59
C PHE A 113 -15.21 4.73 3.46
N CYS A 114 -13.96 5.15 3.26
CA CYS A 114 -12.80 4.28 3.31
C CYS A 114 -12.13 4.34 4.71
N GLY A 115 -11.40 3.28 5.07
CA GLY A 115 -10.55 3.27 6.25
C GLY A 115 -9.35 4.20 6.09
N LYS A 116 -9.22 5.24 6.92
CA LYS A 116 -8.11 6.21 6.85
C LYS A 116 -6.74 5.57 7.08
N LEU A 117 -6.62 4.67 8.06
CA LEU A 117 -5.37 3.97 8.36
C LEU A 117 -5.01 3.01 7.22
N CYS A 118 -5.97 2.22 6.74
CA CYS A 118 -5.81 1.36 5.56
C CYS A 118 -5.36 2.17 4.34
N GLY A 119 -5.99 3.31 4.05
CA GLY A 119 -5.67 4.12 2.89
C GLY A 119 -4.25 4.70 2.88
N LYS A 120 -3.67 4.95 4.07
CA LYS A 120 -2.30 5.44 4.24
C LYS A 120 -1.25 4.33 4.08
N HIS A 121 -1.51 3.18 4.70
CA HIS A 121 -0.52 2.11 4.83
C HIS A 121 -0.61 1.06 3.71
N LEU A 122 -1.82 0.73 3.25
CA LEU A 122 -2.02 -0.25 2.18
C LEU A 122 -1.74 0.39 0.81
N LYS A 123 -0.89 -0.28 0.02
CA LYS A 123 -0.54 0.14 -1.36
C LYS A 123 -1.36 -0.63 -2.40
N ILE A 124 -2.68 -0.59 -2.22
CA ILE A 124 -3.68 -1.23 -3.09
C ILE A 124 -4.25 -0.26 -4.11
N PHE A 125 -4.74 -0.79 -5.23
CA PHE A 125 -5.41 0.00 -6.25
C PHE A 125 -6.76 0.52 -5.76
N THR A 126 -7.31 1.48 -6.49
CA THR A 126 -8.55 2.15 -6.08
C THR A 126 -9.75 1.23 -6.17
N TYR A 127 -9.79 0.36 -7.19
CA TYR A 127 -10.87 -0.62 -7.35
C TYR A 127 -10.82 -1.74 -6.29
N GLU A 128 -9.66 -1.99 -5.66
CA GLU A 128 -9.50 -2.98 -4.58
C GLU A 128 -9.89 -2.41 -3.22
N ARG A 129 -10.06 -1.09 -3.10
CA ARG A 129 -10.41 -0.45 -1.82
C ARG A 129 -11.84 -0.82 -1.43
N LYS A 130 -11.98 -1.27 -0.20
CA LYS A 130 -13.28 -1.50 0.44
C LYS A 130 -13.91 -0.17 0.87
N TRP A 131 -15.21 -0.08 0.65
CA TRP A 131 -16.05 1.05 1.02
C TRP A 131 -17.08 0.58 2.05
N TYR A 132 -17.20 1.35 3.12
CA TYR A 132 -17.98 0.97 4.29
C TYR A 132 -19.08 1.97 4.55
N SER A 133 -20.24 1.49 5.02
CA SER A 133 -21.19 2.36 5.70
C SER A 133 -20.56 2.91 6.99
N ARG A 134 -21.18 3.92 7.59
CA ARG A 134 -20.71 4.45 8.89
C ARG A 134 -20.62 3.36 9.97
N LYS A 135 -21.60 2.44 10.00
CA LYS A 135 -21.66 1.33 10.97
C LYS A 135 -20.55 0.31 10.70
N ASP A 136 -20.35 -0.06 9.44
CA ASP A 136 -19.35 -1.05 9.07
C ASP A 136 -17.93 -0.49 9.25
N LEU A 137 -17.71 0.79 9.02
CA LEU A 137 -16.42 1.43 9.27
C LEU A 137 -16.05 1.42 10.76
N ALA A 138 -17.05 1.62 11.64
CA ALA A 138 -16.84 1.52 13.07
C ALA A 138 -16.49 0.08 13.48
N ARG A 139 -17.20 -0.92 12.94
CA ARG A 139 -16.88 -2.34 13.14
C ARG A 139 -15.47 -2.67 12.66
N HIS A 140 -15.13 -2.27 11.44
CA HIS A 140 -13.82 -2.47 10.83
C HIS A 140 -12.68 -1.97 11.73
N ARG A 141 -12.83 -0.78 12.31
CA ARG A 141 -11.82 -0.20 13.20
C ARG A 141 -11.62 -0.97 14.50
N ILE A 142 -12.65 -1.64 15.02
CA ILE A 142 -12.62 -2.27 16.34
C ILE A 142 -12.36 -3.78 16.24
N HIS A 143 -13.01 -4.44 15.29
CA HIS A 143 -13.03 -5.89 15.16
C HIS A 143 -12.48 -6.40 13.83
N GLY A 144 -12.22 -5.51 12.87
CA GLY A 144 -11.82 -5.89 11.51
C GLY A 144 -13.01 -6.18 10.61
N ASP A 145 -12.70 -6.71 9.43
CA ASP A 145 -13.70 -7.13 8.46
C ASP A 145 -14.13 -8.57 8.74
N PRO A 146 -15.43 -8.92 8.63
CA PRO A 146 -15.90 -10.28 8.88
C PRO A 146 -15.33 -11.30 7.89
N ASP A 147 -15.03 -10.86 6.67
CA ASP A 147 -14.51 -11.71 5.58
C ASP A 147 -12.97 -11.83 5.61
N ASP A 148 -12.30 -11.13 6.53
CA ASP A 148 -10.85 -11.11 6.62
C ASP A 148 -10.38 -11.42 8.04
N THR A 149 -9.94 -12.67 8.25
CA THR A 149 -9.45 -13.14 9.54
C THR A 149 -8.03 -12.67 9.86
N SER A 150 -7.31 -12.11 8.88
CA SER A 150 -5.92 -11.68 9.04
C SER A 150 -5.79 -10.38 9.83
N HIS A 151 -6.82 -9.53 9.80
CA HIS A 151 -6.81 -8.22 10.46
C HIS A 151 -7.98 -8.09 11.44
N ARG A 152 -7.69 -8.12 12.74
CA ARG A 152 -8.70 -7.99 13.83
C ARG A 152 -9.07 -6.55 14.16
N GLY A 153 -8.99 -5.65 13.18
CA GLY A 153 -9.19 -4.20 13.35
C GLY A 153 -7.92 -3.46 13.75
N HIS A 154 -8.09 -2.18 14.09
CA HIS A 154 -6.99 -1.26 14.37
C HIS A 154 -6.81 -1.11 15.89
N PRO A 155 -5.73 -1.68 16.46
CA PRO A 155 -5.54 -1.67 17.90
C PRO A 155 -5.34 -0.24 18.43
N LEU A 156 -5.90 0.01 19.60
CA LEU A 156 -5.86 1.30 20.29
C LEU A 156 -4.70 1.33 21.27
N CYS A 157 -3.90 2.39 21.24
CA CYS A 157 -2.91 2.62 22.29
C CYS A 157 -3.62 2.98 23.60
N LYS A 158 -3.28 2.26 24.68
CA LYS A 158 -3.86 2.45 26.01
C LYS A 158 -3.48 3.78 26.69
N PHE A 159 -2.57 4.57 26.09
CA PHE A 159 -2.05 5.79 26.69
C PHE A 159 -2.43 7.08 25.95
N CYS A 160 -2.49 7.07 24.61
CA CYS A 160 -2.70 8.26 23.78
C CYS A 160 -4.04 8.28 23.01
N ASP A 161 -4.90 7.26 23.18
CA ASP A 161 -6.19 7.12 22.47
C ASP A 161 -6.07 7.12 20.93
N GLU A 162 -4.89 6.80 20.41
CA GLU A 162 -4.63 6.68 18.98
C GLU A 162 -4.72 5.23 18.50
N ARG A 163 -5.26 5.03 17.29
CA ARG A 163 -5.35 3.72 16.65
C ARG A 163 -4.25 3.51 15.62
N TYR A 164 -3.72 2.29 15.58
CA TYR A 164 -2.63 1.86 14.72
C TYR A 164 -3.11 0.85 13.69
N LEU A 165 -2.34 0.66 12.61
CA LEU A 165 -2.75 -0.25 11.53
C LEU A 165 -2.95 -1.68 12.04
N ASP A 166 -1.99 -2.17 12.81
CA ASP A 166 -1.91 -3.50 13.38
C ASP A 166 -1.12 -3.47 14.70
N ASN A 167 -0.95 -4.63 15.33
CA ASN A 167 -0.23 -4.75 16.60
C ASN A 167 1.26 -4.46 16.46
N ASP A 168 1.86 -4.67 15.29
CA ASP A 168 3.28 -4.43 15.06
C ASP A 168 3.57 -2.92 15.04
N GLU A 169 2.73 -2.14 14.34
CA GLU A 169 2.81 -0.69 14.34
C GLU A 169 2.51 -0.11 15.74
N LEU A 170 1.53 -0.68 16.45
CA LEU A 170 1.28 -0.29 17.84
C LEU A 170 2.50 -0.58 18.73
N LEU A 171 3.14 -1.74 18.60
CA LEU A 171 4.30 -2.10 19.41
C LEU A 171 5.51 -1.19 19.15
N LYS A 172 5.71 -0.79 17.88
CA LYS A 172 6.73 0.22 17.52
C LYS A 172 6.44 1.55 18.20
N HIS A 173 5.18 2.00 18.18
CA HIS A 173 4.77 3.21 18.89
C HIS A 173 5.01 3.11 20.39
N LEU A 174 4.57 2.01 21.03
CA LEU A 174 4.75 1.78 22.46
C LEU A 174 6.22 1.85 22.88
N ARG A 175 7.14 1.25 22.10
CA ARG A 175 8.58 1.31 22.38
C ARG A 175 9.22 2.68 22.11
N ARG A 176 8.65 3.47 21.19
CA ARG A 176 9.21 4.77 20.81
C ARG A 176 8.72 5.91 21.71
N ASP A 177 7.43 5.89 22.05
CA ASP A 177 6.73 7.04 22.63
C ASP A 177 6.30 6.82 24.09
N HIS A 178 6.40 5.59 24.62
CA HIS A 178 6.06 5.27 26.01
C HIS A 178 7.23 4.62 26.77
N TYR A 179 7.29 4.90 28.07
CA TYR A 179 8.31 4.31 28.94
C TYR A 179 8.01 2.83 29.14
N PHE A 180 9.07 2.03 29.15
CA PHE A 180 9.01 0.60 29.45
C PHE A 180 10.12 0.24 30.41
N CYS A 181 9.92 -0.82 31.18
CA CYS A 181 10.94 -1.30 32.11
C CYS A 181 11.92 -2.22 31.39
N HIS A 182 13.18 -1.82 31.28
CA HIS A 182 14.23 -2.64 30.66
C HIS A 182 14.47 -3.97 31.39
N PHE A 183 14.27 -4.00 32.71
CA PHE A 183 14.40 -5.23 33.49
C PHE A 183 13.29 -6.21 33.15
N CYS A 184 12.03 -5.77 33.18
CA CYS A 184 10.88 -6.62 32.82
C CYS A 184 10.94 -7.09 31.36
N ASP A 185 11.38 -6.24 30.43
CA ASP A 185 11.55 -6.61 29.01
C ASP A 185 12.60 -7.73 28.83
N SER A 186 13.66 -7.73 29.66
CA SER A 186 14.69 -8.79 29.66
C SER A 186 14.16 -10.14 30.14
N ASP A 187 13.15 -10.14 31.02
CA ASP A 187 12.42 -11.33 31.48
C ASP A 187 11.26 -11.73 30.52
N GLY A 188 11.10 -11.03 29.40
CA GLY A 188 10.06 -11.29 28.40
C GLY A 188 8.70 -10.65 28.69
N ALA A 189 8.60 -9.82 29.74
CA ALA A 189 7.38 -9.07 30.08
C ALA A 189 7.35 -7.72 29.36
N GLN A 190 6.28 -7.45 28.60
CA GLN A 190 6.11 -6.21 27.83
C GLN A 190 5.20 -5.21 28.55
N GLU A 191 5.70 -4.65 29.65
CA GLU A 191 4.98 -3.65 30.43
C GLU A 191 5.38 -2.21 30.03
N TYR A 192 4.37 -1.42 29.69
CA TYR A 192 4.50 -0.01 29.32
C TYR A 192 3.80 0.88 30.34
N TYR A 193 4.32 2.10 30.51
CA TYR A 193 3.82 3.08 31.48
C TYR A 193 3.55 4.43 30.80
N ARG A 194 2.58 5.17 31.34
CA ARG A 194 2.32 6.55 30.89
C ARG A 194 3.56 7.39 31.17
N SER A 195 3.96 8.22 30.20
CA SER A 195 5.01 9.22 30.40
C SER A 195 4.57 10.21 31.46
N VAL A 196 5.36 10.32 32.54
CA VAL A 196 5.22 11.41 33.50
C VAL A 196 5.72 12.66 32.79
N THR A 197 4.82 13.52 32.33
CA THR A 197 5.18 14.92 32.13
C THR A 197 5.59 15.45 33.50
N PRO A 198 6.79 16.00 33.70
CA PRO A 198 7.07 16.70 34.95
C PRO A 198 5.93 17.70 35.13
N ALA A 199 5.22 17.58 36.26
CA ALA A 199 4.17 18.51 36.61
C ALA A 199 4.76 19.92 36.49
N ASP A 200 4.09 20.79 35.74
CA ASP A 200 4.36 22.22 35.80
C ASP A 200 4.38 22.62 37.29
N PRO A 201 5.43 23.33 37.75
CA PRO A 201 5.60 23.71 39.16
C PRO A 201 4.47 24.60 39.68
#